data_AF-A0A383D0E1-F1
#
_entry.id   AF-A0A383D0E1-F1
#
_cell.length_a   1.000
_cell.length_b   1.000
_cell.length_c   1.000
_cell.angle_alpha   90.00
_cell.angle_beta   90.00
_cell.angle_gamma   90.00
#
_symmetry.space_group_name_H-M   'P 1'
#
loop_
_entity.id
_entity.type
_entity.pdbx_description
1 polymer ?
#
loop_
_entity_poly.entity_id
_entity_poly.type
_entity_poly.pdbx_seq_one_letter_code
_entity_poly.pdbx_strand_id
1 'polypeptide(L)' 'MGTYNAKNLQVLEGLEPVRRRPGMYIGSTTSTGLHHLVWEILDNCVDEALNGHCDIIEVTLEKDGGITIKD' A
#
# COMPACT_ATOMS: atom_id res chain seq x y z
N MET A 1 41.22 3.86 -2.34
CA MET A 1 40.26 3.00 -1.62
C MET A 1 39.18 3.89 -1.04
N GLY A 2 37.91 3.66 -1.36
CA GLY A 2 36.80 4.45 -0.83
C GLY A 2 36.63 4.19 0.67
N THR A 3 36.57 5.25 1.46
CA THR A 3 36.43 5.17 2.92
C THR A 3 34.97 4.87 3.26
N TYR A 4 34.65 3.61 3.56
CA TYR A 4 33.35 3.22 4.11
C TYR A 4 33.39 3.35 5.64
N ASN A 5 32.52 4.18 6.20
CA ASN A 5 32.42 4.44 7.64
C ASN A 5 30.94 4.56 8.07
N ALA A 6 30.70 4.78 9.36
CA ALA A 6 29.35 4.84 9.93
C ALA A 6 28.42 5.87 9.27
N LYS A 7 28.96 6.96 8.69
CA LYS A 7 28.15 7.97 7.99
C LYS A 7 27.58 7.47 6.66
N ASN A 8 28.07 6.33 6.15
CA ASN A 8 27.54 5.69 4.95
C ASN A 8 26.35 4.76 5.23
N LEU A 9 26.04 4.49 6.51
CA LEU A 9 24.85 3.75 6.90
C LEU A 9 23.68 4.73 6.99
N GLN A 10 22.62 4.44 6.24
CA GLN A 10 21.38 5.20 6.28
C GLN A 10 20.27 4.33 6.87
N VAL A 11 19.62 4.84 7.92
CA VAL A 11 18.37 4.29 8.43
C VAL A 11 17.24 5.04 7.74
N LEU A 12 16.28 4.29 7.19
CA LEU A 12 15.07 4.83 6.61
C LEU A 12 13.94 4.69 7.64
N GLU A 13 13.31 5.80 8.02
CA GLU A 13 12.30 5.86 9.08
C GLU A 13 10.89 6.04 8.53
N GLY A 14 9.88 5.60 9.29
CA GLY A 14 8.48 5.71 8.90
C GLY A 14 8.17 5.00 7.58
N LEU A 15 7.62 5.75 6.62
CA LEU A 15 7.24 5.24 5.29
C LEU A 15 8.34 5.38 4.23
N GLU A 16 9.50 5.93 4.58
CA GLU A 16 10.63 6.06 3.64
C GLU A 16 11.09 4.72 3.04
N PRO A 17 11.19 3.60 3.81
CA PRO A 17 11.53 2.30 3.23
C PRO A 17 10.53 1.85 2.16
N VAL A 18 9.23 2.08 2.40
CA VAL A 18 8.13 1.70 1.49
C VAL A 18 8.24 2.49 0.19
N ARG A 19 8.44 3.81 0.27
CA ARG A 19 8.59 4.68 -0.90
C ARG A 19 9.88 4.39 -1.67
N ARG A 20 10.97 4.05 -0.97
CA ARG A 20 12.28 3.77 -1.59
C ARG A 20 12.32 2.40 -2.26
N ARG A 21 11.60 1.41 -1.73
CA ARG A 21 11.60 0.02 -2.22
C ARG A 21 10.17 -0.54 -2.31
N PRO A 22 9.30 0.03 -3.15
CA PRO A 22 7.88 -0.33 -3.21
C PRO A 22 7.66 -1.80 -3.59
N GLY A 23 8.50 -2.38 -4.43
CA GLY A 23 8.38 -3.80 -4.82
C GLY A 23 8.45 -4.79 -3.67
N MET A 24 9.06 -4.42 -2.54
CA MET A 24 9.07 -5.24 -1.32
C MET A 24 7.69 -5.29 -0.64
N TYR A 25 6.85 -4.28 -0.85
CA TYR A 25 5.58 -4.09 -0.15
C TYR A 25 4.37 -4.37 -1.05
N ILE A 26 4.42 -3.92 -2.30
CA ILE A 26 3.31 -4.04 -3.28
C ILE A 26 3.67 -4.93 -4.48
N GLY A 27 4.79 -5.67 -4.39
CA GLY A 27 5.27 -6.61 -5.41
C GLY A 27 5.88 -5.94 -6.66
N SER A 28 5.17 -5.01 -7.30
CA SER A 28 5.65 -4.28 -8.47
C SER A 28 5.13 -2.83 -8.51
N THR A 29 5.70 -1.98 -9.36
CA THR A 29 5.13 -0.65 -9.67
C THR A 29 4.45 -0.61 -11.03
N THR A 30 3.97 -1.78 -11.49
CA THR A 30 3.16 -1.93 -12.71
C THR A 30 1.67 -2.01 -12.33
N SER A 31 0.80 -2.33 -13.29
CA SER A 31 -0.63 -2.46 -13.04
C SER A 31 -0.96 -3.44 -11.90
N THR A 32 -0.17 -4.50 -11.72
CA THR A 32 -0.41 -5.48 -10.64
C THR A 32 -0.25 -4.87 -9.26
N GLY A 33 0.81 -4.08 -9.04
CA GLY A 33 1.01 -3.40 -7.76
C GLY A 33 0.07 -2.22 -7.55
N LEU A 34 -0.38 -1.57 -8.64
CA LEU A 34 -1.44 -0.57 -8.54
C LEU A 34 -2.75 -1.17 -8.01
N HIS A 35 -3.18 -2.32 -8.53
CA HIS A 35 -4.37 -3.01 -8.03
C HIS A 35 -4.15 -3.58 -6.63
N HIS A 36 -2.92 -3.97 -6.29
CA HIS A 36 -2.56 -4.40 -4.92
C HIS A 36 -2.93 -3.34 -3.89
N LEU A 37 -2.70 -2.06 -4.17
CA LEU A 37 -3.11 -0.96 -3.27
C LEU A 37 -4.63 -0.93 -3.04
N VAL A 38 -5.42 -1.31 -4.04
CA VAL A 38 -6.89 -1.39 -3.93
C VAL A 38 -7.28 -2.60 -3.07
N TRP A 39 -6.62 -3.74 -3.28
CA TRP A 39 -6.86 -4.96 -2.50
C TRP A 39 -6.59 -4.75 -1.02
N GLU A 40 -5.50 -4.08 -0.65
CA GLU A 40 -5.19 -3.83 0.77
C GLU A 40 -6.29 -3.05 1.50
N ILE A 41 -6.98 -2.12 0.81
CA ILE A 41 -8.09 -1.39 1.43
C ILE A 41 -9.38 -2.24 1.42
N LEU A 42 -9.65 -2.94 0.32
CA LEU A 42 -10.81 -3.82 0.21
C LEU A 42 -10.76 -4.96 1.24
N ASP A 43 -9.59 -5.56 1.45
CA ASP A 43 -9.40 -6.67 2.38
C ASP A 43 -9.68 -6.23 3.83
N ASN A 44 -9.31 -5.00 4.21
CA ASN A 44 -9.69 -4.45 5.52
C ASN A 44 -11.22 -4.33 5.67
N CYS A 45 -11.93 -3.88 4.62
CA CYS A 45 -13.40 -3.83 4.63
C CYS A 45 -14.01 -5.24 4.71
N VAL A 46 -13.41 -6.22 4.03
CA VAL A 46 -13.84 -7.63 4.11
C VAL A 46 -13.61 -8.19 5.51
N ASP A 47 -12.52 -7.83 6.19
CA ASP A 47 -12.28 -8.24 7.59
C ASP A 47 -13.38 -7.70 8.53
N GLU A 48 -13.82 -6.45 8.35
CA GLU A 48 -14.95 -5.89 9.10
C GLU A 48 -16.27 -6.62 8.80
N ALA A 49 -16.51 -6.97 7.54
CA ALA A 49 -17.68 -7.76 7.15
C ALA A 49 -17.66 -9.18 7.74
N LEU A 50 -16.50 -9.84 7.74
CA LEU A 50 -16.30 -11.16 8.36
C LEU A 50 -16.53 -11.12 9.87
N ASN A 51 -16.22 -10.00 10.52
CA ASN A 51 -16.51 -9.75 11.93
C ASN A 51 -17.96 -9.31 12.21
N GLY A 52 -18.79 -9.15 11.17
CA GLY A 52 -20.20 -8.77 11.29
C GLY A 52 -20.42 -7.29 11.56
N HIS A 53 -19.46 -6.44 11.21
CA HIS A 53 -19.54 -4.97 11.37
C HIS A 53 -19.88 -4.24 10.07
N CYS A 54 -19.85 -4.92 8.92
CA CYS A 54 -20.20 -4.39 7.61
C CYS A 54 -21.10 -5.37 6.84
N ASP A 55 -22.15 -4.86 6.20
CA ASP A 55 -23.05 -5.63 5.33
C ASP A 55 -22.84 -5.33 3.83
N ILE A 56 -22.32 -4.15 3.49
CA ILE A 56 -22.23 -3.63 2.12
C ILE A 56 -20.89 -2.92 1.95
N ILE A 57 -20.10 -3.38 0.97
CA ILE A 57 -18.88 -2.68 0.55
C ILE A 57 -19.11 -2.03 -0.82
N GLU A 58 -18.92 -0.73 -0.91
CA GLU A 58 -19.05 0.07 -2.13
C GLU A 58 -17.66 0.48 -2.67
N VAL A 59 -17.37 0.14 -3.93
CA VAL A 59 -16.14 0.55 -4.62
C VAL A 59 -16.48 1.51 -5.75
N THR A 60 -15.92 2.72 -5.70
CA THR A 60 -16.14 3.78 -6.70
C THR A 60 -14.83 4.13 -7.39
N LEU A 61 -14.82 4.08 -8.73
CA LEU A 61 -13.76 4.66 -9.55
C LEU A 61 -14.10 6.12 -9.85
N GLU A 62 -13.30 7.03 -9.33
CA GLU A 62 -13.49 8.47 -9.47
C GLU A 62 -13.06 8.97 -10.86
N LYS A 63 -13.60 10.12 -11.25
CA LYS A 63 -13.35 10.70 -12.59
C LYS A 63 -11.89 11.09 -12.82
N ASP A 64 -11.13 11.33 -11.76
CA ASP A 64 -9.70 11.68 -11.80
C ASP A 64 -8.77 10.46 -11.72
N GLY A 65 -9.33 9.24 -11.68
CA GLY A 65 -8.58 8.00 -11.52
C GLY A 65 -8.33 7.61 -10.06
N GLY A 66 -8.85 8.37 -9.09
CA GLY A 66 -8.92 7.93 -7.70
C GLY A 66 -9.87 6.75 -7.51
N ILE A 67 -9.71 6.03 -6.39
CA ILE A 67 -10.60 4.92 -6.00
C ILE A 67 -11.03 5.14 -4.56
N THR A 68 -12.33 5.12 -4.32
CA THR A 68 -12.95 5.18 -2.99
C THR A 68 -13.52 3.80 -2.66
N ILE A 69 -13.15 3.25 -1.51
CA ILE A 69 -13.74 2.03 -0.96
C ILE A 69 -14.39 2.38 0.38
N LYS A 70 -15.63 1.96 0.58
CA LYS A 70 -16.43 2.27 1.75
C LYS A 70 -17.16 1.00 2.23
N ASP A 71 -17.05 0.70 3.51
CA ASP A 71 -17.84 -0.30 4.24
C ASP A 71 -19.00 0.33 5.06
#